data_AF-A0A537QDV2-F1
#
_entry.id   AF-A0A537QDV2-F1
#
_cell.length_a   1.000
_cell.length_b   1.000
_cell.length_c   1.000
_cell.angle_alpha   90.00
_cell.angle_beta   90.00
_cell.angle_gamma   90.00
#
_symmetry.space_group_name_H-M   'P 1'
#
loop_
_entity.id
_entity.type
_entity.pdbx_description
1 polymer ?
#
loop_
_entity_poly.entity_id
_entity_poly.type
_entity_poly.pdbx_seq_one_letter_code
_entity_poly.pdbx_strand_id
1 'polypeptide(L)'
;MTFKRPYSAGLAALAVGLFAATAAYAEPTVNKGDNAWMLTSTVLVLLMTIPGLALFYGGLVRSKNMLSVLMQVFYTVCVVTVIWALYGYSLAFTGGSDFIGGFSKAFLMGVTPDSKA
;
A
#
# COMPACT_ATOMS: atom_id res chain seq x y z
N MET A 1 -56.22 -4.86 22.57
CA MET A 1 -54.74 -4.73 22.53
C MET A 1 -54.29 -5.00 21.10
N THR A 2 -53.97 -3.96 20.34
CA THR A 2 -53.58 -4.10 18.92
C THR A 2 -52.22 -3.44 18.74
N PHE A 3 -51.17 -4.24 18.89
CA PHE A 3 -49.78 -3.79 18.77
C PHE A 3 -49.42 -3.67 17.28
N LYS A 4 -49.33 -2.44 16.75
CA LYS A 4 -48.86 -2.18 15.39
C LYS A 4 -47.35 -2.46 15.33
N ARG A 5 -46.97 -3.63 14.80
CA ARG A 5 -45.55 -4.00 14.59
C ARG A 5 -44.93 -3.04 13.54
N PRO A 6 -43.74 -2.46 13.81
CA PRO A 6 -43.11 -1.47 12.94
C PRO A 6 -42.41 -2.13 11.75
N TYR A 7 -43.17 -2.72 10.83
CA TYR A 7 -42.62 -3.33 9.62
C TYR A 7 -42.07 -2.31 8.62
N SER A 8 -42.53 -1.05 8.68
CA SER A 8 -42.07 0.04 7.80
C SER A 8 -40.66 0.53 8.14
N ALA A 9 -40.25 0.48 9.42
CA ALA A 9 -38.92 0.89 9.86
C ALA A 9 -37.83 -0.08 9.36
N GLY A 10 -38.12 -1.38 9.34
CA GLY A 10 -37.20 -2.41 8.85
C GLY A 10 -36.98 -2.33 7.34
N LEU A 11 -38.04 -2.03 6.57
CA LEU A 11 -37.95 -1.86 5.11
C LEU A 11 -37.20 -0.59 4.71
N ALA A 12 -37.38 0.51 5.45
CA ALA A 12 -36.61 1.74 5.24
C ALA A 12 -35.13 1.55 5.59
N ALA A 13 -34.82 0.85 6.68
CA ALA A 13 -33.45 0.53 7.06
C ALA A 13 -32.77 -0.41 6.05
N LEU A 14 -33.50 -1.40 5.51
CA LEU A 14 -33.01 -2.28 4.47
C LEU A 14 -32.78 -1.52 3.15
N ALA A 15 -33.68 -0.61 2.78
CA ALA A 15 -33.56 0.21 1.57
C ALA A 15 -32.40 1.22 1.65
N VAL A 16 -32.17 1.83 2.81
CA VAL A 16 -31.01 2.69 3.06
C VAL A 16 -29.71 1.88 3.06
N GLY A 17 -29.72 0.68 3.65
CA GLY A 17 -28.59 -0.25 3.62
C GLY A 17 -28.24 -0.73 2.21
N LEU A 18 -29.25 -0.98 1.37
CA LEU A 18 -29.05 -1.34 -0.03
C LEU A 18 -28.52 -0.15 -0.86
N PHE A 19 -29.05 1.05 -0.65
CA PHE A 19 -28.62 2.24 -1.38
C PHE A 19 -27.16 2.62 -1.07
N ALA A 20 -26.73 2.48 0.20
CA ALA A 20 -25.34 2.68 0.61
C ALA A 20 -24.39 1.62 0.03
N ALA A 21 -24.84 0.38 -0.15
CA ALA A 21 -24.07 -0.68 -0.79
C ALA A 21 -23.96 -0.52 -2.31
N THR A 22 -24.95 0.14 -2.95
CA THR A 22 -24.95 0.42 -4.40
C THR A 22 -24.30 1.75 -4.78
N ALA A 23 -23.89 2.58 -3.81
CA ALA A 23 -23.16 3.81 -4.05
C ALA A 23 -21.74 3.50 -4.55
N ALA A 24 -21.68 3.16 -5.83
CA ALA A 24 -20.53 3.16 -6.70
C ALA A 24 -19.34 2.31 -6.21
N TYR A 25 -19.36 1.03 -6.57
CA TYR A 25 -18.13 0.43 -7.12
C TYR A 25 -17.91 1.10 -8.48
N ALA A 26 -17.53 2.38 -8.46
CA ALA A 26 -17.00 3.04 -9.63
C ALA A 26 -15.82 2.18 -10.09
N GLU A 27 -15.72 1.90 -11.39
CA GLU A 27 -14.50 1.28 -11.91
C GLU A 27 -13.29 2.05 -11.35
N PRO A 28 -12.23 1.35 -10.90
CA PRO A 28 -10.98 2.01 -10.54
C PRO A 28 -10.54 2.87 -11.72
N THR A 29 -10.76 4.17 -11.60
CA THR A 29 -10.35 5.15 -12.59
C THR A 29 -9.12 5.81 -12.04
N VAL A 30 -8.08 5.87 -12.88
CA VAL A 30 -6.81 6.46 -12.49
C VAL A 30 -7.03 7.97 -12.32
N ASN A 31 -7.04 8.43 -11.07
CA ASN A 31 -7.17 9.84 -10.73
C ASN A 31 -5.79 10.49 -10.60
N LYS A 32 -5.59 11.64 -11.27
CA LYS A 32 -4.31 12.36 -11.25
C LYS A 32 -3.94 12.88 -9.84
N GLY A 33 -4.93 13.28 -9.04
CA GLY A 33 -4.75 13.72 -7.66
C GLY A 33 -4.31 12.57 -6.76
N ASP A 34 -4.96 11.42 -6.87
CA ASP A 34 -4.60 10.22 -6.11
C ASP A 34 -3.18 9.74 -6.48
N ASN A 35 -2.83 9.74 -7.78
CA ASN A 35 -1.47 9.43 -8.21
C ASN A 35 -0.43 10.41 -7.65
N ALA A 36 -0.70 11.71 -7.71
CA ALA A 36 0.21 12.71 -7.17
C ALA A 36 0.40 12.53 -5.65
N TRP A 37 -0.67 12.23 -4.93
CA TRP A 37 -0.61 11.96 -3.50
C TRP A 37 0.11 10.64 -3.18
N MET A 38 -0.11 9.58 -3.94
CA MET A 38 0.58 8.29 -3.78
C MET A 38 2.07 8.40 -4.04
N LEU A 39 2.48 9.16 -5.07
CA LEU A 39 3.89 9.44 -5.35
C LEU A 39 4.51 10.28 -4.23
N THR A 40 3.81 11.32 -3.75
CA THR A 40 4.26 12.14 -2.62
C THR A 40 4.42 11.29 -1.36
N SER A 41 3.43 10.46 -1.06
CA SER A 41 3.45 9.54 0.08
C SER A 41 4.61 8.54 -0.02
N THR A 42 4.89 8.02 -1.22
CA THR A 42 6.05 7.13 -1.47
C THR A 42 7.37 7.84 -1.14
N VAL A 43 7.52 9.10 -1.53
CA VAL A 43 8.71 9.91 -1.18
C VAL A 43 8.81 10.12 0.33
N LEU A 44 7.70 10.43 1.01
CA LEU A 44 7.68 10.58 2.47
C LEU A 44 8.09 9.29 3.19
N VAL A 45 7.63 8.13 2.72
CA VAL A 45 8.01 6.81 3.26
C VAL A 45 9.50 6.53 3.01
N LEU A 46 10.03 6.85 1.82
CA LEU A 46 11.46 6.72 1.55
C LEU A 46 12.29 7.62 2.47
N LEU A 47 11.80 8.84 2.75
CA LEU A 47 12.44 9.78 3.67
C LEU A 47 12.55 9.22 5.10
N MET A 48 11.60 8.39 5.53
CA MET A 48 11.67 7.71 6.82
C MET A 48 12.93 6.85 6.93
N THR A 49 13.39 6.23 5.84
CA THR A 49 14.60 5.40 5.86
C THR A 49 15.86 6.22 5.59
N ILE A 50 15.85 7.06 4.54
CA ILE A 50 16.97 7.93 4.15
C ILE A 50 16.47 9.39 4.12
N PRO A 51 16.88 10.26 5.05
CA PRO A 51 17.88 10.06 6.10
C PRO A 51 17.30 9.62 7.47
N GLY A 52 15.98 9.42 7.63
CA GLY A 52 15.33 9.27 8.94
C GLY A 52 15.94 8.19 9.85
N LEU A 53 15.84 6.91 9.47
CA LEU A 53 16.41 5.79 10.21
C LEU A 53 17.93 5.86 10.27
N ALA A 54 18.57 6.31 9.18
CA ALA A 54 20.01 6.41 9.09
C ALA A 54 20.58 7.38 10.15
N LEU A 55 19.97 8.56 10.31
CA LEU A 55 20.37 9.54 11.31
C LEU A 55 19.92 9.15 12.72
N PHE A 56 18.73 8.55 12.87
CA PHE A 56 18.22 8.14 14.17
C PHE A 56 19.10 7.04 14.80
N TYR A 57 19.31 5.93 14.09
CA TYR A 57 20.18 4.84 14.59
C TYR A 57 21.65 5.22 14.57
N GLY A 58 22.06 6.05 13.61
CA GLY A 58 23.38 6.64 13.57
C GLY A 58 23.73 7.50 14.79
N GLY A 59 22.76 8.22 15.34
CA GLY A 59 22.92 9.03 16.55
C GLY A 59 22.94 8.23 17.85
N LEU A 60 22.44 6.99 17.85
CA LEU A 60 22.46 6.09 19.01
C LEU A 60 23.77 5.30 19.13
N VAL A 61 24.55 5.20 18.05
CA VAL A 61 25.85 4.52 18.07
C VAL A 61 26.99 5.49 18.37
N ARG A 62 28.14 4.95 18.78
CA ARG A 62 29.36 5.75 18.94
C ARG A 62 29.70 6.45 17.62
N SER A 63 30.15 7.71 17.71
CA SER A 63 30.50 8.54 16.55
C SER A 63 31.43 7.85 15.54
N LYS A 64 32.42 7.07 16.03
CA LYS A 64 33.33 6.29 15.18
C LYS A 64 32.63 5.23 14.29
N ASN A 65 31.41 4.81 14.66
CA ASN A 65 30.62 3.81 13.95
C ASN A 65 29.49 4.44 13.12
N MET A 66 29.25 5.75 13.23
CA MET A 66 28.16 6.47 12.54
C MET A 66 28.20 6.25 11.02
N LEU A 67 29.39 6.41 10.43
CA LEU A 67 29.56 6.21 8.99
C LEU A 67 29.18 4.78 8.56
N SER A 68 29.48 3.77 9.38
CA SER A 68 29.11 2.39 9.07
C SER A 68 27.59 2.20 9.05
N VAL A 69 26.86 2.78 10.00
CA VAL A 69 25.40 2.71 10.05
C VAL A 69 24.77 3.40 8.83
N LEU A 70 25.23 4.60 8.49
CA LEU A 70 24.73 5.32 7.31
C LEU A 70 24.92 4.50 6.02
N MET A 71 26.10 3.90 5.84
CA MET A 71 26.40 3.08 4.66
C MET A 71 25.59 1.78 4.61
N GLN A 72 25.39 1.12 5.75
CA GLN A 72 24.56 -0.10 5.83
C GLN A 72 23.09 0.19 5.52
N VAL A 73 22.53 1.29 6.03
CA VAL A 73 21.15 1.69 5.74
C VAL A 73 20.99 2.02 4.26
N PHE A 74 21.91 2.81 3.68
CA PHE A 74 21.89 3.13 2.25
C PHE A 74 21.97 1.87 1.39
N TYR A 75 22.94 0.98 1.67
CA TYR A 75 23.11 -0.29 0.97
C TYR A 75 21.84 -1.15 1.04
N THR A 76 21.24 -1.27 2.22
CA THR A 76 20.03 -2.09 2.43
C THR A 76 18.86 -1.55 1.61
N VAL A 77 18.67 -0.23 1.55
CA VAL A 77 17.62 0.37 0.72
C VAL A 77 17.81 0.06 -0.76
N CYS A 78 19.05 0.15 -1.27
CA CYS A 78 19.35 -0.21 -2.65
C CYS A 78 19.04 -1.69 -2.93
N VAL A 79 19.49 -2.60 -2.07
CA VAL A 79 19.26 -4.04 -2.22
C VAL A 79 17.77 -4.40 -2.16
N VAL A 80 17.05 -3.85 -1.18
CA VAL A 80 15.59 -4.10 -1.04
C VAL A 80 14.83 -3.56 -2.24
N THR A 81 15.20 -2.38 -2.75
CA THR A 81 14.57 -1.81 -3.96
C THR A 81 14.77 -2.71 -5.18
N VAL A 82 15.97 -3.27 -5.36
CA VAL A 82 16.24 -4.23 -6.44
C VAL A 82 15.43 -5.52 -6.24
N ILE A 83 15.46 -6.12 -5.05
CA ILE A 83 14.68 -7.33 -4.74
C ILE A 83 13.18 -7.10 -5.00
N TRP A 84 12.68 -5.94 -4.61
CA TRP A 84 11.29 -5.54 -4.81
C TRP A 84 10.90 -5.53 -6.30
N ALA A 85 11.73 -4.93 -7.15
CA ALA A 85 11.51 -4.89 -8.59
C ALA A 85 11.66 -6.28 -9.25
N LEU A 86 12.60 -7.11 -8.79
CA LEU A 86 12.86 -8.43 -9.37
C LEU A 86 11.72 -9.42 -9.10
N TYR A 87 11.27 -9.53 -7.86
CA TYR A 87 10.21 -10.48 -7.51
C TYR A 87 9.40 -10.11 -6.28
N GLY A 88 9.87 -9.20 -5.41
CA GLY A 88 9.17 -8.84 -4.18
C GLY A 88 7.76 -8.29 -4.44
N TYR A 89 7.59 -7.44 -5.45
CA TYR A 89 6.27 -6.96 -5.88
C TYR A 89 5.36 -8.12 -6.28
N SER A 90 5.87 -9.08 -7.06
CA SER A 90 5.08 -10.22 -7.52
C SER A 90 4.62 -11.10 -6.36
N LEU A 91 5.53 -11.44 -5.44
CA LEU A 91 5.22 -12.28 -4.30
C LEU A 91 4.24 -11.62 -3.32
N ALA A 92 4.20 -10.28 -3.27
CA ALA A 92 3.29 -9.55 -2.39
C ALA A 92 1.90 -9.29 -3.01
N PHE A 93 1.83 -9.01 -4.32
CA PHE A 93 0.61 -8.50 -4.97
C PHE A 93 -0.03 -9.44 -6.01
N THR A 94 0.51 -10.65 -6.21
CA THR A 94 -0.08 -11.61 -7.15
C THR A 94 -0.76 -12.77 -6.45
N GLY A 95 -1.70 -13.41 -7.15
CA GLY A 95 -2.41 -14.58 -6.63
C GLY A 95 -1.47 -15.79 -6.43
N GLY A 96 -1.58 -16.42 -5.27
CA GLY A 96 -0.83 -17.60 -4.87
C GLY A 96 -1.54 -18.32 -3.73
N SER A 97 -0.89 -18.43 -2.57
CA SER A 97 -1.46 -18.90 -1.31
C SER A 97 -1.79 -17.73 -0.38
N ASP A 98 -2.46 -17.99 0.75
CA ASP A 98 -2.74 -16.98 1.79
C ASP A 98 -1.47 -16.37 2.43
N PHE A 99 -0.31 -16.98 2.23
CA PHE A 99 0.97 -16.53 2.82
C PHE A 99 1.94 -15.90 1.80
N ILE A 100 1.88 -16.34 0.54
CA ILE A 100 2.81 -15.88 -0.50
C ILE A 100 2.13 -15.92 -1.87
N GLY A 101 2.32 -14.86 -2.65
CA GLY A 101 1.90 -14.76 -4.04
C GLY A 101 2.75 -15.60 -4.99
N GLY A 102 2.59 -15.35 -6.29
CA GLY A 102 3.32 -16.02 -7.36
C GLY A 102 4.37 -15.15 -8.06
N PHE A 103 4.91 -15.65 -9.16
CA PHE A 103 5.91 -14.97 -10.01
C PHE A 103 5.33 -14.38 -11.30
N SER A 104 4.00 -14.22 -11.39
CA SER A 104 3.33 -13.75 -12.61
C SER A 104 3.65 -12.30 -12.97
N LYS A 105 4.13 -11.50 -12.00
CA LYS A 105 4.61 -10.12 -12.18
C LYS A 105 6.09 -9.98 -11.82
N ALA A 106 6.88 -11.06 -11.92
CA ALA A 106 8.33 -10.98 -11.76
C ALA A 106 8.92 -9.96 -12.75
N PHE A 107 9.94 -9.22 -12.33
CA PHE A 107 10.54 -8.11 -13.10
C PHE A 107 9.53 -7.02 -13.50
N LEU A 108 8.42 -6.88 -12.76
CA LEU A 108 7.29 -6.01 -13.11
C LEU A 108 6.68 -6.34 -14.50
N MET A 109 6.75 -7.61 -14.91
CA MET A 109 6.22 -8.06 -16.20
C MET A 109 4.73 -7.75 -16.34
N GLY A 110 4.37 -7.02 -17.40
CA GLY A 110 2.99 -6.63 -17.66
C GLY A 110 2.45 -5.57 -16.67
N VAL A 111 3.32 -4.80 -16.02
CA VAL A 111 2.99 -3.53 -15.36
C VAL A 111 3.35 -2.42 -16.34
N THR A 112 2.34 -1.83 -16.98
CA THR A 112 2.47 -0.78 -18.00
C THR A 112 1.77 0.51 -17.53
N PRO A 113 1.99 1.66 -18.20
CA PRO A 113 1.29 2.90 -17.87
C PRO A 113 -0.25 2.80 -17.95
N ASP A 114 -0.76 1.85 -18.74
CA ASP A 114 -2.20 1.59 -18.89
C ASP A 114 -2.74 0.61 -17.84
N SER A 115 -1.87 0.04 -17.00
CA SER A 115 -2.27 -0.85 -15.91
C SER A 115 -3.03 -0.04 -14.87
N LYS A 116 -4.30 -0.38 -14.68
CA LYS A 116 -5.14 0.20 -13.62
C LYS A 116 -4.82 -0.53 -12.31
N ALA A 117 -4.67 0.25 -11.23
CA ALA A 117 -4.53 -0.26 -9.88
C ALA A 117 -5.83 -0.94 -9.40
#